data_AF-A0A0N0GN19-F1
#
_entry.id   AF-A0A0N0GN19-F1
#
_cell.length_a   1.000
_cell.length_b   1.000
_cell.length_c   1.000
_cell.angle_alpha   90.00
_cell.angle_beta   90.00
_cell.angle_gamma   90.00
#
_symmetry.space_group_name_H-M   'P 1'
#
loop_
_entity.id
_entity.type
_entity.pdbx_description
1 polymer ?
#
loop_
_entity_poly.entity_id
_entity_poly.type
_entity_poly.pdbx_seq_one_letter_code
_entity_poly.pdbx_strand_id
1 'polypeptide(L)'
;MWAGDTSGAAALVQQLVDAQPWQGPRIKVFNSLAGTVPDRVVCNCKQVKESAIRARVTQGDGLDTLKAKLGCGTVCGSCVPEIKRMCASVALV
;
A
#
# COMPACT_ATOMS: atom_id res chain seq x y z
N MET A 1 1.17 32.47 8.04
CA MET A 1 0.07 31.82 8.78
C MET A 1 0.16 30.32 8.54
N TRP A 2 0.84 29.58 9.41
CA TRP A 2 0.91 28.12 9.35
C TRP A 2 -0.12 27.57 10.34
N ALA A 3 -1.31 27.25 9.86
CA ALA A 3 -2.22 26.42 10.63
C ALA A 3 -1.59 25.01 10.65
N GLY A 4 -1.10 24.59 11.82
CA GLY A 4 -0.72 23.20 12.01
C GLY A 4 -1.92 22.32 11.66
N ASP A 5 -1.71 21.32 10.82
CA ASP A 5 -2.76 20.41 10.38
C ASP A 5 -3.25 19.58 11.58
N THR A 6 -4.42 19.93 12.12
CA THR A 6 -5.06 19.22 13.25
C THR A 6 -5.97 18.10 12.78
N SER A 7 -5.96 17.72 11.49
CA SER A 7 -6.88 16.73 10.93
C SER A 7 -6.82 15.35 11.61
N GLY A 8 -5.74 15.03 12.34
CA GLY A 8 -5.63 13.82 13.16
C GLY A 8 -5.91 13.99 14.66
N ALA A 9 -5.97 15.22 15.16
CA ALA A 9 -5.99 15.51 16.60
C ALA A 9 -7.30 15.08 17.27
N ALA A 10 -8.45 15.34 16.63
CA ALA A 10 -9.76 15.00 17.19
C ALA A 10 -9.93 13.47 17.37
N ALA A 11 -9.50 12.69 16.38
CA ALA A 11 -9.56 11.23 16.46
C ALA A 11 -8.68 10.68 17.59
N LEU A 12 -7.48 11.25 17.78
CA LEU A 12 -6.59 10.86 18.87
C LEU A 12 -7.16 11.22 20.26
N VAL A 13 -7.73 12.42 20.41
CA VAL A 13 -8.38 12.84 21.66
C VAL A 13 -9.51 11.89 22.03
N GLN A 14 -10.34 11.50 21.05
CA GLN A 14 -11.43 10.56 21.29
C GLN A 14 -10.92 9.20 21.78
N GLN A 15 -9.84 8.67 21.19
CA GLN A 15 -9.23 7.41 21.65
C GLN A 15 -8.73 7.47 23.11
N LEU A 16 -8.22 8.62 23.54
CA LEU A 16 -7.77 8.83 24.93
C LEU A 16 -8.94 8.91 25.90
N VAL A 17 -10.02 9.61 25.52
CA VAL A 17 -11.27 9.69 26.32
C VAL A 17 -11.89 8.32 26.48
N ASP A 18 -11.91 7.51 25.42
CA ASP A 18 -12.48 6.16 25.41
C ASP A 18 -11.55 5.10 26.07
N ALA A 19 -10.45 5.53 26.68
CA ALA A 19 -9.44 4.68 27.34
C ALA A 19 -8.98 3.50 26.47
N GLN A 20 -8.93 3.68 25.14
CA GLN A 20 -8.57 2.61 24.23
C GLN A 20 -7.11 2.20 24.44
N PRO A 21 -6.79 0.90 24.47
CA PRO A 21 -5.42 0.43 24.57
C PRO A 21 -4.61 0.93 23.37
N TRP A 22 -3.41 1.43 23.65
CA TRP A 22 -2.54 2.00 22.62
C TRP A 22 -2.24 1.00 21.49
N GLN A 23 -2.60 1.34 20.25
CA GLN A 23 -2.37 0.49 19.07
C GLN A 23 -1.21 1.04 18.21
N GLY A 24 -0.09 0.33 18.19
CA GLY A 24 1.05 0.59 17.30
C GLY A 24 2.16 1.49 17.89
N PRO A 25 2.99 2.15 17.06
CA PRO A 25 4.12 2.96 17.52
C PRO A 25 3.67 4.25 18.22
N ARG A 26 4.30 4.61 19.36
CA ARG A 26 3.98 5.83 20.14
C ARG A 26 4.12 7.15 19.37
N ILE A 27 4.92 7.16 18.31
CA ILE A 27 5.11 8.32 17.44
C ILE A 27 3.82 8.75 16.71
N LYS A 28 2.77 7.91 16.67
CA LYS A 28 1.45 8.26 16.13
C LYS A 28 0.82 9.52 16.73
N VAL A 29 1.17 9.88 17.97
CA VAL A 29 0.70 11.12 18.61
C VAL A 29 1.07 12.36 17.79
N PHE A 30 2.27 12.37 17.21
CA PHE A 30 2.79 13.53 16.47
C PHE A 30 2.71 13.35 14.96
N ASN A 31 2.66 12.10 14.51
CA ASN A 31 2.61 11.74 13.09
C ASN A 31 1.52 10.70 12.86
N SER A 32 0.36 11.14 12.41
CA SER A 32 -0.80 10.28 12.12
C SER A 32 -0.51 9.17 11.10
N LEU A 33 0.51 9.34 10.23
CA LEU A 33 0.95 8.35 9.26
C LEU A 33 1.88 7.28 9.85
N ALA A 34 2.38 7.47 11.07
CA ALA A 34 3.32 6.53 11.66
C ALA A 34 2.65 5.17 11.90
N GLY A 35 3.21 4.10 11.34
CA GLY A 35 2.63 2.76 11.42
C GLY A 35 1.65 2.41 10.29
N THR A 36 1.41 3.31 9.33
CA THR A 36 0.85 2.93 8.03
C THR A 36 1.95 2.28 7.21
N VAL A 37 1.77 1.03 6.78
CA VAL A 37 2.70 0.40 5.82
C VAL A 37 2.45 1.05 4.46
N PRO A 38 3.41 1.79 3.89
CA PRO A 38 3.22 2.40 2.58
C PRO A 38 3.06 1.30 1.54
N ASP A 39 2.12 1.52 0.63
CA ASP A 39 1.87 0.61 -0.47
C ASP A 39 3.08 0.61 -1.41
N ARG A 40 3.77 -0.53 -1.47
CA ARG A 40 5.04 -0.66 -2.19
C ARG A 40 4.81 -0.51 -3.68
N VAL A 41 5.56 0.38 -4.33
CA VAL A 41 5.56 0.50 -5.79
C VAL A 41 6.41 -0.61 -6.40
N VAL A 42 5.81 -1.46 -7.23
CA VAL A 42 6.46 -2.60 -7.91
C VAL A 42 6.99 -2.20 -9.29
N CYS A 43 6.25 -1.37 -10.05
CA CYS A 43 6.74 -0.81 -11.31
C CYS A 43 6.93 0.70 -11.19
N ASN A 44 8.17 1.15 -11.06
CA ASN A 44 8.47 2.58 -10.92
C ASN A 44 8.16 3.37 -12.22
N CYS A 45 8.38 2.77 -13.40
CA CYS A 45 8.09 3.43 -14.68
C CYS A 45 6.60 3.76 -14.90
N LYS A 46 5.70 2.95 -14.34
CA LYS A 46 4.24 3.11 -14.49
C LYS A 46 3.55 3.42 -13.16
N GLN A 47 4.32 3.65 -12.10
CA GLN A 47 3.85 3.86 -10.73
C GLN A 47 2.83 2.80 -10.26
N VAL A 48 3.05 1.54 -10.65
CA VAL A 48 2.15 0.43 -10.30
C VAL A 48 2.48 -0.05 -8.89
N LYS A 49 1.47 -0.02 -8.03
CA LYS A 49 1.53 -0.44 -6.63
C LYS A 49 1.27 -1.93 -6.46
N GLU A 50 1.82 -2.49 -5.38
CA GLU A 50 1.66 -3.89 -4.99
C GLU A 50 0.19 -4.23 -4.73
N SER A 51 -0.57 -3.36 -4.05
CA SER A 51 -2.00 -3.60 -3.81
C SER A 51 -2.80 -3.75 -5.10
N ALA A 52 -2.51 -2.93 -6.13
CA ALA A 52 -3.18 -2.98 -7.41
C ALA A 52 -2.90 -4.30 -8.14
N ILE A 53 -1.67 -4.81 -8.05
CA ILE A 53 -1.31 -6.12 -8.59
C ILE A 53 -2.04 -7.22 -7.81
N ARG A 54 -1.96 -7.21 -6.48
CA ARG A 54 -2.64 -8.22 -5.63
C ARG A 54 -4.14 -8.28 -5.89
N ALA A 55 -4.82 -7.13 -5.92
CA ALA A 55 -6.26 -7.06 -6.17
C ALA A 55 -6.66 -7.70 -7.51
N ARG A 56 -5.83 -7.57 -8.55
CA ARG A 56 -6.03 -8.17 -9.86
C ARG A 56 -5.69 -9.66 -9.88
N VAL A 57 -4.60 -10.05 -9.23
CA VAL A 57 -4.23 -11.47 -9.09
C VAL A 57 -5.32 -12.25 -8.35
N THR A 58 -5.93 -11.66 -7.32
CA THR A 58 -7.09 -12.26 -6.63
C THR A 58 -8.32 -12.38 -7.54
N GLN A 59 -8.44 -11.56 -8.58
CA GLN A 59 -9.49 -11.70 -9.61
C GLN A 59 -9.19 -12.79 -10.65
N GLY A 60 -8.03 -13.48 -10.55
CA GLY A 60 -7.60 -14.48 -11.53
C GLY A 60 -6.85 -13.89 -12.73
N ASP A 61 -6.50 -12.60 -12.70
CA ASP A 61 -5.68 -12.01 -13.77
C ASP A 61 -4.24 -12.55 -13.71
N GLY A 62 -3.84 -13.25 -14.77
CA GLY A 62 -2.47 -13.73 -14.97
C GLY A 62 -1.49 -12.61 -15.37
N LEU A 63 -0.21 -12.98 -15.50
CA LEU A 63 0.88 -12.05 -15.86
C LEU A 63 0.57 -11.26 -17.14
N ASP A 64 0.05 -11.91 -18.18
CA ASP A 64 -0.26 -11.26 -19.45
C ASP A 64 -1.43 -10.26 -19.33
N THR A 65 -2.46 -10.60 -18.55
CA THR A 65 -3.58 -9.70 -18.28
C THR A 65 -3.15 -8.49 -17.44
N LEU A 66 -2.26 -8.70 -16.46
CA LEU A 66 -1.65 -7.63 -15.69
C LEU A 66 -0.82 -6.70 -16.58
N LYS A 67 0.01 -7.26 -17.48
CA LYS A 67 0.79 -6.46 -18.44
C LYS A 67 -0.11 -5.67 -19.37
N ALA A 68 -1.21 -6.24 -19.85
CA ALA A 68 -2.17 -5.54 -20.71
C ALA A 68 -2.92 -4.42 -19.98
N LYS A 69 -3.36 -4.64 -18.74
CA LYS A 69 -4.15 -3.66 -17.96
C LYS A 69 -3.29 -2.57 -17.31
N LEU A 70 -2.15 -2.94 -16.73
CA LEU A 70 -1.30 -2.02 -15.95
C LEU A 70 -0.09 -1.51 -16.77
N GLY A 71 0.20 -2.11 -17.92
CA GLY A 71 1.31 -1.70 -18.79
C GLY A 71 2.70 -1.94 -18.18
N CYS A 72 2.80 -2.67 -17.07
CA CYS A 72 4.06 -2.97 -16.40
C CYS A 72 4.94 -3.89 -17.26
N GLY A 73 6.26 -3.69 -17.21
CA GLY A 73 7.22 -4.49 -17.96
C GLY A 73 7.40 -4.11 -19.45
N THR A 74 6.78 -3.02 -19.91
CA THR A 74 6.92 -2.51 -21.29
C THR A 74 8.06 -1.50 -21.47
N VAL A 75 8.61 -0.96 -20.38
CA VAL A 75 9.65 0.09 -20.40
C VAL A 75 11.02 -0.50 -20.02
N CYS A 76 11.26 -0.78 -18.74
CA CYS A 76 12.54 -1.31 -18.25
C CYS A 76 12.55 -2.82 -18.00
N GLY A 77 11.38 -3.48 -18.02
CA GLY A 77 11.24 -4.92 -17.76
C GLY A 77 11.54 -5.39 -16.33
N SER A 78 12.11 -4.56 -15.45
CA SER A 78 12.64 -4.97 -14.14
C SER A 78 11.58 -5.51 -13.17
N CYS A 79 10.33 -5.09 -13.34
CA CYS A 79 9.20 -5.49 -12.49
C CYS A 79 8.60 -6.86 -12.86
N VAL A 80 8.88 -7.41 -14.04
CA VAL A 80 8.29 -8.67 -14.52
C VAL A 80 8.61 -9.89 -13.64
N PRO A 81 9.88 -10.17 -13.27
CA PRO A 81 10.20 -11.31 -12.41
C PRO A 81 9.58 -11.20 -11.02
N GLU A 82 9.42 -9.98 -10.51
CA GLU A 82 8.79 -9.74 -9.21
C GLU A 82 7.28 -9.98 -9.27
N ILE A 83 6.59 -9.45 -10.28
CA ILE A 83 5.14 -9.71 -10.48
C ILE A 83 4.88 -11.21 -10.62
N LYS A 84 5.73 -11.95 -11.35
CA LYS A 84 5.58 -13.41 -11.50
C LYS A 84 5.68 -14.14 -10.15
N ARG A 85 6.61 -13.72 -9.27
CA ARG A 85 6.71 -14.26 -7.90
C ARG A 85 5.47 -13.93 -7.08
N MET A 86 4.95 -12.71 -7.19
CA MET A 86 3.73 -12.30 -6.50
C MET A 86 2.52 -13.13 -6.95
N CYS A 87 2.33 -13.32 -8.26
CA CYS A 87 1.26 -14.18 -8.79
C CYS A 87 1.37 -15.61 -8.23
N ALA A 88 2.57 -16.18 -8.20
CA ALA A 88 2.80 -17.53 -7.66
C ALA A 88 2.52 -17.60 -6.14
N SER A 89 2.87 -16.55 -5.38
CA SER A 89 2.64 -16.50 -3.93
C SER A 89 1.16 -16.37 -3.56
N VAL A 90 0.38 -15.65 -4.37
CA VAL A 90 -1.06 -15.44 -4.11
C VAL A 90 -1.88 -16.65 -4.57
N ALA A 91 -1.44 -17.38 -5.60
CA ALA A 91 -2.08 -18.60 -6.07
C ALA A 91 -1.92 -19.82 -5.13
N LEU A 92 -1.09 -19.72 -4.09
CA LEU A 92 -0.89 -20.75 -3.06
C LEU A 92 -1.80 -20.60 -1.84
N VAL A 93 -2.72 -19.62 -1.85
CA VAL A 93 -3.73 -19.38 -0.81
C VAL A 93 -5.10 -19.73 -1.36
#